data_AF-A0A328YE10-F1
#
_entry.id   AF-A0A328YE10-F1
#
_cell.length_a   1.000
_cell.length_b   1.000
_cell.length_c   1.000
_cell.angle_alpha   90.00
_cell.angle_beta   90.00
_cell.angle_gamma   90.00
#
_symmetry.space_group_name_H-M   'P 1'
#
loop_
_entity.id
_entity.type
_entity.pdbx_description
1 polymer ?
#
loop_
_entity_poly.entity_id
_entity_poly.type
_entity_poly.pdbx_seq_one_letter_code
_entity_poly.pdbx_strand_id
1 'polypeptide(L)'
;MKTKLLFSILLLGALYQSNAQNVLPAMKTRPADYEYLSAPDSLGVRHSLKMPIVTNKSILTGSIKIPYPVIFIHGLDSDATTWYATTDFMDTHFNFTYGGRLDFNLNNDNSNYTSNKLFWSSTGPQGADIAQWYTTLVNGDYYFLNFAVGSDGSFAPSNLSSLNVLSNEAAIAKQGVALARAIQQVMDITGRDKVILMGHSMGGLCAREYLQNPQNWTEPNINHHVAKLITTGTPHGGYTGANFIATGINSSSEAYRDLRTDYSNSNPGVFLSGGVESTNNIGTSYFNNDINCNGINNDGSNIQGLNQKNLLNNVDYAYIMGNCTNCVITQGSILGDGVVRLVNANLSNFYNLPSPKNEFIYTASAITEIHSDLPKQTYENMQGLDEPNEYSLSYGIDFNKTYKGFITQQPDGGYTYDYDDYKFVTSGSGNLNLTISNTFSDNIIVSVYNMNMQLQGSSYSVPNGNWLITIPLSAGQYYLETYATPTTTSYLYPYTFNMTYTLSTDNFESNNSLNLFPNPTTSKVFFDNSNSNFKEVSIYNYLGQEVAKTNFTATSSNQEIDMSTLAVGVYVLKFSDGSTSKSVKVVKQ
;
A
#
# COMPACT_ATOMS: atom_id res chain seq x y z
N MET A 1 -22.47 26.18 58.42
CA MET A 1 -21.70 27.15 57.60
C MET A 1 -20.38 26.51 57.18
N LYS A 2 -20.26 26.04 55.94
CA LYS A 2 -18.99 25.70 55.29
C LYS A 2 -19.07 26.21 53.86
N THR A 3 -18.44 27.35 53.63
CA THR A 3 -18.37 28.05 52.35
C THR A 3 -17.24 27.42 51.54
N LYS A 4 -17.56 26.97 50.31
CA LYS A 4 -16.59 26.46 49.34
C LYS A 4 -15.80 27.65 48.76
N LEU A 5 -14.47 27.55 48.79
CA LEU A 5 -13.56 28.47 48.13
C LEU A 5 -13.43 28.06 46.64
N LEU A 6 -13.82 28.94 45.72
CA LEU A 6 -13.48 28.80 44.30
C LEU A 6 -12.02 29.23 44.10
N PHE A 7 -11.22 28.39 43.46
CA PHE A 7 -9.91 28.76 42.92
C PHE A 7 -10.08 29.02 41.42
N SER A 8 -9.93 30.29 41.03
CA SER A 8 -9.84 30.72 39.64
C SER A 8 -8.40 30.57 39.16
N ILE A 9 -8.14 29.62 38.26
CA ILE A 9 -6.88 29.55 37.51
C ILE A 9 -7.10 30.31 36.20
N LEU A 10 -6.44 31.46 36.07
CA LEU A 10 -6.26 32.17 34.81
C LEU A 10 -5.43 31.27 33.88
N LEU A 11 -6.05 30.73 32.84
CA LEU A 11 -5.34 30.18 31.69
C LEU A 11 -5.02 31.35 30.75
N LEU A 12 -3.77 31.83 30.76
CA LEU A 12 -3.26 32.65 29.67
C LEU A 12 -3.19 31.78 28.42
N GLY A 13 -4.18 31.94 27.54
CA GLY A 13 -4.14 31.39 26.19
C GLY A 13 -3.03 32.06 25.39
N ALA A 14 -1.93 31.35 25.21
CA ALA A 14 -1.06 31.60 24.06
C ALA A 14 -1.85 31.19 22.81
N LEU A 15 -2.38 32.18 22.11
CA LEU A 15 -2.81 32.05 20.72
C LEU A 15 -1.58 31.72 19.87
N TYR A 16 -1.18 30.45 19.85
CA TYR A 16 -0.43 29.92 18.72
C TYR A 16 -1.40 29.90 17.54
N GLN A 17 -1.13 30.74 16.56
CA GLN A 17 -1.75 30.66 15.25
C GLN A 17 -1.45 29.29 14.64
N SER A 18 -2.34 28.33 14.81
CA SER A 18 -2.40 27.13 13.99
C SER A 18 -3.01 27.51 12.64
N ASN A 19 -2.18 28.10 11.79
CA ASN A 19 -2.41 28.21 10.35
C ASN A 19 -1.16 27.72 9.62
N ALA A 20 -0.74 26.49 9.90
CA ALA A 20 -0.02 25.72 8.90
C ALA A 20 -1.08 24.92 8.15
N GLN A 21 -1.53 25.42 7.00
CA GLN A 21 -2.04 24.50 5.99
C GLN A 21 -0.96 23.44 5.77
N ASN A 22 -1.33 22.16 5.81
CA ASN A 22 -0.49 21.03 5.46
C ASN A 22 -0.07 21.15 3.98
N VAL A 23 0.90 22.01 3.70
CA VAL A 23 1.44 22.24 2.35
C VAL A 23 2.66 21.35 2.23
N LEU A 24 2.57 20.34 1.36
CA LEU A 24 3.74 19.57 0.91
C LEU A 24 4.88 20.55 0.56
N PRO A 25 6.14 20.24 0.87
CA PRO A 25 7.21 21.21 0.61
C PRO A 25 7.26 21.56 -0.88
N ALA A 26 7.74 22.75 -1.23
CA ALA A 26 7.74 23.19 -2.62
C ALA A 26 8.51 22.20 -3.53
N MET A 27 8.07 22.09 -4.79
CA MET A 27 8.79 21.34 -5.83
C MET A 27 9.51 22.32 -6.75
N LYS A 28 10.70 21.94 -7.23
CA LYS A 28 11.44 22.69 -8.23
C LYS A 28 10.91 22.38 -9.63
N THR A 29 10.83 23.41 -10.47
CA THR A 29 10.55 23.25 -11.90
C THR A 29 11.82 22.94 -12.67
N ARG A 30 11.73 22.12 -13.71
CA ARG A 30 12.84 21.79 -14.63
C ARG A 30 12.40 21.94 -16.09
N PRO A 31 13.35 21.98 -17.04
CA PRO A 31 13.04 21.83 -18.46
C PRO A 31 12.17 20.59 -18.72
N ALA A 32 11.14 20.73 -19.56
CA ALA A 32 10.13 19.68 -19.77
C ALA A 32 10.75 18.39 -20.35
N ASP A 33 11.79 18.53 -21.16
CA ASP A 33 12.53 17.43 -21.76
C ASP A 33 13.31 16.58 -20.76
N TYR A 34 13.61 17.06 -19.55
CA TYR A 34 14.27 16.25 -18.50
C TYR A 34 13.34 15.18 -17.91
N GLU A 35 12.04 15.30 -18.17
CA GLU A 35 11.07 14.32 -17.72
C GLU A 35 11.09 13.07 -18.60
N TYR A 36 11.21 13.25 -19.92
CA TYR A 36 11.07 12.19 -20.93
C TYR A 36 12.38 11.85 -21.67
N LEU A 37 13.48 12.56 -21.41
CA LEU A 37 14.81 12.26 -21.95
C LEU A 37 15.87 12.34 -20.85
N SER A 38 16.75 11.33 -20.80
CA SER A 38 17.92 11.31 -19.91
C SER A 38 18.85 12.49 -20.15
N ALA A 39 19.75 12.77 -19.21
CA ALA A 39 20.94 13.57 -19.51
C ALA A 39 21.77 12.87 -20.62
N PRO A 40 22.59 13.61 -21.38
CA PRO A 40 23.44 13.03 -22.40
C PRO A 40 24.42 12.01 -21.79
N ASP A 41 24.54 10.84 -22.43
CA ASP A 41 25.57 9.86 -22.11
C ASP A 41 26.96 10.33 -22.58
N SER A 42 27.97 9.46 -22.45
CA SER A 42 29.35 9.77 -22.87
C SER A 42 29.51 10.04 -24.37
N LEU A 43 28.52 9.69 -25.20
CA LEU A 43 28.47 9.97 -26.63
C LEU A 43 27.61 11.21 -26.94
N GLY A 44 27.06 11.87 -25.93
CA GLY A 44 26.15 13.01 -26.09
C GLY A 44 24.72 12.61 -26.46
N VAL A 45 24.38 11.32 -26.39
CA VAL A 45 23.04 10.81 -26.75
C VAL A 45 22.13 10.86 -25.53
N ARG A 46 20.91 11.34 -25.72
CA ARG A 46 19.85 11.32 -24.71
C ARG A 46 18.89 10.18 -25.00
N HIS A 47 18.54 9.42 -23.98
CA HIS A 47 17.69 8.23 -24.08
C HIS A 47 16.27 8.55 -23.64
N SER A 48 15.28 8.02 -24.36
CA SER A 48 13.87 8.17 -23.98
C SER A 48 13.58 7.47 -22.66
N LEU A 49 12.87 8.16 -21.78
CA LEU A 49 12.45 7.64 -20.49
C LEU A 49 10.99 7.20 -20.53
N LYS A 50 10.65 6.19 -19.73
CA LYS A 50 9.27 5.74 -19.55
C LYS A 50 8.42 6.87 -18.98
N MET A 51 7.26 7.12 -19.62
CA MET A 51 6.32 8.19 -19.27
C MET A 51 4.92 7.62 -19.01
N PRO A 52 4.17 8.18 -18.05
CA PRO A 52 2.77 7.82 -17.89
C PRO A 52 1.95 8.12 -19.14
N ILE A 53 0.98 7.27 -19.44
CA ILE A 53 0.05 7.50 -20.55
C ILE A 53 -1.02 8.49 -20.09
N VAL A 54 -1.03 9.69 -20.71
CA VAL A 54 -1.99 10.76 -20.40
C VAL A 54 -2.92 10.97 -21.60
N THR A 55 -3.88 10.07 -21.82
CA THR A 55 -4.89 10.21 -22.90
C THR A 55 -6.14 10.91 -22.36
N ASN A 56 -6.43 12.10 -22.91
CA ASN A 56 -7.54 13.01 -22.58
C ASN A 56 -7.61 13.50 -21.12
N LYS A 57 -7.41 14.82 -20.94
CA LYS A 57 -7.52 15.58 -19.67
C LYS A 57 -8.84 15.39 -18.89
N SER A 58 -9.83 14.70 -19.45
CA SER A 58 -11.15 14.45 -18.85
C SER A 58 -11.36 13.03 -18.32
N ILE A 59 -10.39 12.11 -18.48
CA ILE A 59 -10.46 10.75 -17.89
C ILE A 59 -9.11 10.44 -17.20
N LEU A 60 -8.88 11.05 -16.03
CA LEU A 60 -7.80 10.67 -15.11
C LEU A 60 -8.21 9.43 -14.28
N THR A 61 -8.61 8.35 -14.94
CA THR A 61 -8.97 7.11 -14.24
C THR A 61 -8.29 5.92 -14.90
N GLY A 62 -6.96 5.85 -14.74
CA GLY A 62 -6.34 4.52 -14.64
C GLY A 62 -6.91 3.86 -13.39
N SER A 63 -7.68 2.79 -13.53
CA SER A 63 -8.13 2.02 -12.38
C SER A 63 -6.93 1.21 -11.87
N ILE A 64 -6.54 1.44 -10.61
CA ILE A 64 -5.57 0.59 -9.92
C ILE A 64 -6.18 -0.82 -9.85
N LYS A 65 -5.43 -1.79 -10.37
CA LYS A 65 -5.79 -3.20 -10.50
C LYS A 65 -5.30 -4.02 -9.32
N ILE A 66 -4.40 -3.50 -8.50
CA ILE A 66 -3.95 -4.13 -7.26
C ILE A 66 -4.47 -3.36 -6.03
N PRO A 67 -4.57 -3.99 -4.85
CA PRO A 67 -5.03 -3.30 -3.64
C PRO A 67 -4.19 -2.07 -3.29
N TYR A 68 -2.87 -2.21 -3.36
CA TYR A 68 -1.91 -1.16 -3.01
C TYR A 68 -0.88 -0.94 -4.13
N PRO A 69 -0.59 0.32 -4.50
CA PRO A 69 0.40 0.63 -5.53
C PRO A 69 1.82 0.28 -5.07
N VAL A 70 2.67 -0.12 -6.00
CA VAL A 70 4.08 -0.46 -5.74
C VAL A 70 4.97 0.75 -5.98
N ILE A 71 5.87 1.07 -5.05
CA ILE A 71 6.96 2.03 -5.24
C ILE A 71 8.27 1.25 -5.38
N PHE A 72 8.85 1.32 -6.57
CA PHE A 72 10.15 0.72 -6.87
C PHE A 72 11.29 1.69 -6.58
N ILE A 73 12.30 1.23 -5.85
CA ILE A 73 13.42 2.05 -5.35
C ILE A 73 14.72 1.43 -5.87
N HIS A 74 15.55 2.23 -6.55
CA HIS A 74 16.83 1.77 -7.12
C HIS A 74 17.98 1.79 -6.10
N GLY A 75 19.10 1.17 -6.47
CA GLY A 75 20.31 1.09 -5.67
C GLY A 75 21.32 2.22 -5.88
N LEU A 76 22.52 2.03 -5.33
CA LEU A 76 23.67 2.95 -5.42
C LEU A 76 24.14 3.12 -6.88
N ASP A 77 24.54 4.34 -7.27
CA ASP A 77 25.07 4.67 -8.61
C ASP A 77 24.20 4.11 -9.75
N SER A 78 22.88 4.19 -9.53
CA SER A 78 21.85 3.68 -10.40
C SER A 78 20.70 4.68 -10.50
N ASP A 79 19.62 4.33 -11.19
CA ASP A 79 18.46 5.17 -11.42
C ASP A 79 17.17 4.33 -11.60
N ALA A 80 16.04 5.00 -11.83
CA ALA A 80 14.74 4.35 -12.01
C ALA A 80 14.67 3.30 -13.15
N THR A 81 15.55 3.38 -14.16
CA THR A 81 15.55 2.45 -15.30
C THR A 81 15.93 1.02 -14.92
N THR A 82 16.54 0.82 -13.75
CA THR A 82 16.83 -0.50 -13.16
C THR A 82 15.61 -1.41 -13.09
N TRP A 83 14.41 -0.84 -12.97
CA TRP A 83 13.16 -1.58 -12.87
C TRP A 83 12.40 -1.74 -14.19
N TYR A 84 12.94 -1.27 -15.32
CA TYR A 84 12.24 -1.32 -16.61
C TYR A 84 11.93 -2.76 -17.03
N ALA A 85 12.87 -3.69 -16.91
CA ALA A 85 12.62 -5.08 -17.31
C ALA A 85 11.41 -5.71 -16.60
N THR A 86 11.33 -5.60 -15.27
CA THR A 86 10.20 -6.13 -14.49
C THR A 86 8.91 -5.38 -14.76
N THR A 87 8.95 -4.05 -14.85
CA THR A 87 7.73 -3.26 -15.04
C THR A 87 7.21 -3.29 -16.48
N ASP A 88 8.06 -3.41 -17.50
CA ASP A 88 7.66 -3.62 -18.89
C ASP A 88 7.00 -5.00 -19.05
N PHE A 89 7.51 -6.00 -18.32
CA PHE A 89 6.85 -7.30 -18.21
C PHE A 89 5.45 -7.14 -17.59
N MET A 90 5.30 -6.43 -16.47
CA MET A 90 4.00 -6.18 -15.82
C MET A 90 3.02 -5.42 -16.70
N ASP A 91 3.49 -4.39 -17.41
CA ASP A 91 2.67 -3.64 -18.37
C ASP A 91 2.15 -4.57 -19.47
N THR A 92 3.02 -5.40 -20.03
CA THR A 92 2.68 -6.27 -21.17
C THR A 92 1.79 -7.45 -20.76
N HIS A 93 2.08 -8.10 -19.62
CA HIS A 93 1.40 -9.33 -19.21
C HIS A 93 0.19 -9.07 -18.34
N PHE A 94 0.23 -8.03 -17.50
CA PHE A 94 -0.81 -7.75 -16.51
C PHE A 94 -1.60 -6.48 -16.80
N ASN A 95 -1.21 -5.72 -17.84
CA ASN A 95 -1.78 -4.42 -18.17
C ASN A 95 -1.67 -3.44 -17.00
N PHE A 96 -0.57 -3.50 -16.25
CA PHE A 96 -0.32 -2.55 -15.18
C PHE A 96 -0.11 -1.14 -15.74
N THR A 97 -0.49 -0.15 -14.96
CA THR A 97 -0.44 1.26 -15.32
C THR A 97 0.69 1.93 -14.57
N TYR A 98 1.68 2.43 -15.32
CA TYR A 98 2.72 3.26 -14.76
C TYR A 98 2.18 4.63 -14.33
N GLY A 99 2.24 4.91 -13.03
CA GLY A 99 1.73 6.15 -12.43
C GLY A 99 2.71 7.32 -12.48
N GLY A 100 4.00 7.07 -12.72
CA GLY A 100 5.02 8.11 -12.89
C GLY A 100 6.24 7.95 -11.99
N ARG A 101 7.18 8.88 -12.13
CA ARG A 101 8.46 8.91 -11.41
C ARG A 101 8.48 10.06 -10.42
N LEU A 102 8.95 9.81 -9.21
CA LEU A 102 9.20 10.82 -8.19
C LEU A 102 10.70 11.10 -8.15
N ASP A 103 11.10 12.27 -8.65
CA ASP A 103 12.51 12.65 -8.84
C ASP A 103 12.99 13.55 -7.68
N PHE A 104 13.98 13.06 -6.93
CA PHE A 104 14.61 13.78 -5.82
C PHE A 104 16.11 13.96 -6.07
N ASN A 105 16.58 15.19 -5.87
CA ASN A 105 18.00 15.48 -5.67
C ASN A 105 18.27 15.50 -4.16
N LEU A 106 19.21 14.69 -3.69
CA LEU A 106 19.57 14.51 -2.27
C LEU A 106 20.88 15.22 -1.87
N ASN A 107 21.43 16.03 -2.77
CA ASN A 107 22.59 16.90 -2.54
C ASN A 107 22.35 18.26 -3.21
N ASN A 108 21.18 18.84 -2.93
CA ASN A 108 20.68 20.02 -3.61
C ASN A 108 21.49 21.30 -3.27
N ASP A 109 22.15 21.35 -2.12
CA ASP A 109 23.07 22.42 -1.76
C ASP A 109 24.41 22.32 -2.52
N ASN A 110 24.63 21.20 -3.22
CA ASN A 110 25.82 20.87 -4.01
C ASN A 110 27.10 20.82 -3.17
N SER A 111 27.02 20.31 -1.93
CA SER A 111 28.15 20.21 -1.01
C SER A 111 28.23 18.82 -0.37
N ASN A 112 29.20 18.03 -0.81
CA ASN A 112 29.43 16.69 -0.25
C ASN A 112 29.92 16.72 1.22
N TYR A 113 30.38 17.88 1.71
CA TYR A 113 30.93 18.06 3.06
C TYR A 113 29.86 18.37 4.10
N THR A 114 28.65 18.70 3.66
CA THR A 114 27.47 18.94 4.50
C THR A 114 26.47 17.81 4.31
N SER A 115 25.65 17.57 5.33
CA SER A 115 24.63 16.53 5.28
C SER A 115 23.44 16.92 6.15
N ASN A 116 22.26 17.03 5.58
CA ASN A 116 21.05 17.28 6.34
C ASN A 116 19.81 16.66 5.68
N LYS A 117 18.72 16.58 6.45
CA LYS A 117 17.42 16.07 5.97
C LYS A 117 16.42 17.17 5.62
N LEU A 118 16.90 18.41 5.42
CA LEU A 118 16.01 19.52 5.14
C LEU A 118 15.51 19.43 3.70
N PHE A 119 14.21 19.66 3.53
CA PHE A 119 13.62 19.87 2.21
C PHE A 119 13.82 21.31 1.74
N TRP A 120 14.22 21.46 0.49
CA TRP A 120 14.22 22.73 -0.20
C TRP A 120 12.82 23.35 -0.20
N SER A 121 12.76 24.66 0.05
CA SER A 121 11.57 25.48 -0.10
C SER A 121 11.98 26.85 -0.63
N SER A 122 11.11 27.48 -1.44
CA SER A 122 11.34 28.82 -1.98
C SER A 122 11.44 29.91 -0.91
N THR A 123 10.89 29.65 0.28
CA THR A 123 10.94 30.52 1.47
C THR A 123 11.66 29.86 2.65
N GLY A 124 12.26 28.69 2.45
CA GLY A 124 12.87 27.88 3.49
C GLY A 124 14.33 28.25 3.80
N PRO A 125 14.96 27.54 4.75
CA PRO A 125 16.37 27.70 5.04
C PRO A 125 17.22 27.40 3.80
N GLN A 126 18.29 28.18 3.60
CA GLN A 126 19.31 27.88 2.60
C GLN A 126 20.11 26.64 3.02
N GLY A 127 20.68 25.91 2.06
CA GLY A 127 21.50 24.73 2.31
C GLY A 127 20.73 23.43 2.53
N ALA A 128 19.49 23.34 2.04
CA ALA A 128 18.72 22.09 2.08
C ALA A 128 19.26 21.07 1.07
N ASP A 129 19.45 19.83 1.52
CA ASP A 129 19.99 18.75 0.68
C ASP A 129 18.92 18.07 -0.16
N ILE A 130 17.67 18.03 0.32
CA ILE A 130 16.60 17.29 -0.35
C ILE A 130 15.75 18.26 -1.18
N ALA A 131 15.76 18.12 -2.50
CA ALA A 131 14.85 18.85 -3.39
C ALA A 131 14.07 17.88 -4.29
N GLN A 132 12.75 17.99 -4.28
CA GLN A 132 11.91 17.30 -5.24
C GLN A 132 11.73 18.14 -6.50
N TRP A 133 11.75 17.49 -7.66
CA TRP A 133 11.47 18.11 -8.95
C TRP A 133 10.11 17.70 -9.50
N TYR A 134 9.45 18.63 -10.18
CA TYR A 134 8.16 18.36 -10.82
C TYR A 134 8.27 17.24 -11.87
N THR A 135 7.34 16.30 -11.75
CA THR A 135 7.10 15.21 -12.70
C THR A 135 5.59 15.07 -12.92
N THR A 136 5.20 14.51 -14.06
CA THR A 136 3.83 14.08 -14.33
C THR A 136 3.56 12.82 -13.53
N LEU A 137 2.58 12.91 -12.64
CA LEU A 137 2.05 11.78 -11.89
C LEU A 137 0.56 11.60 -12.21
N VAL A 138 0.15 10.36 -12.41
CA VAL A 138 -1.23 9.94 -12.64
C VAL A 138 -1.56 8.77 -11.73
N ASN A 139 -2.84 8.43 -11.64
CA ASN A 139 -3.27 7.23 -10.94
C ASN A 139 -2.73 5.97 -11.66
N GLY A 140 -2.03 5.10 -10.93
CA GLY A 140 -1.35 3.93 -11.50
C GLY A 140 -1.11 2.81 -10.48
N ASP A 141 -0.75 1.64 -11.00
CA ASP A 141 -0.44 0.43 -10.25
C ASP A 141 0.97 0.49 -9.62
N TYR A 142 1.89 1.23 -10.24
CA TYR A 142 3.24 1.39 -9.70
C TYR A 142 3.89 2.72 -10.06
N TYR A 143 4.92 3.07 -9.29
CA TYR A 143 5.70 4.30 -9.36
C TYR A 143 7.19 4.01 -9.19
N PHE A 144 8.03 4.92 -9.69
CA PHE A 144 9.48 4.88 -9.44
C PHE A 144 9.88 5.97 -8.47
N LEU A 145 10.72 5.64 -7.49
CA LEU A 145 11.46 6.60 -6.70
C LEU A 145 12.88 6.72 -7.25
N ASN A 146 13.26 7.92 -7.68
CA ASN A 146 14.53 8.17 -8.34
C ASN A 146 15.35 9.23 -7.60
N PHE A 147 16.59 8.88 -7.31
CA PHE A 147 17.59 9.74 -6.69
C PHE A 147 18.69 10.16 -7.66
N ALA A 148 18.74 9.61 -8.88
CA ALA A 148 19.66 10.04 -9.92
C ALA A 148 19.17 11.33 -10.59
N VAL A 149 19.27 12.44 -9.86
CA VAL A 149 18.79 13.75 -10.29
C VAL A 149 19.88 14.79 -10.11
N GLY A 150 20.24 15.48 -11.20
CA GLY A 150 21.28 16.51 -11.20
C GLY A 150 20.88 17.80 -10.47
N SER A 151 21.84 18.70 -10.29
CA SER A 151 21.63 20.02 -9.66
C SER A 151 20.59 20.91 -10.37
N ASP A 152 20.34 20.65 -11.66
CA ASP A 152 19.37 21.32 -12.52
C ASP A 152 18.07 20.51 -12.76
N GLY A 153 17.94 19.35 -12.12
CA GLY A 153 16.80 18.46 -12.27
C GLY A 153 16.92 17.47 -13.44
N SER A 154 18.07 17.42 -14.11
CA SER A 154 18.37 16.43 -15.16
C SER A 154 18.33 15.00 -14.63
N PHE A 155 17.83 14.07 -15.45
CA PHE A 155 17.80 12.65 -15.11
C PHE A 155 19.16 12.00 -15.36
N ALA A 156 19.75 11.41 -14.32
CA ALA A 156 20.99 10.64 -14.36
C ALA A 156 22.15 11.31 -15.14
N PRO A 157 22.61 12.52 -14.74
CA PRO A 157 23.79 13.13 -15.35
C PRO A 157 25.03 12.24 -15.19
N SER A 158 25.85 12.15 -16.24
CA SER A 158 27.07 11.35 -16.21
C SER A 158 28.04 11.79 -15.11
N ASN A 159 28.85 10.87 -14.59
CA ASN A 159 29.79 11.13 -13.48
C ASN A 159 30.90 12.14 -13.87
N LEU A 160 31.02 12.49 -15.15
CA LEU A 160 31.92 13.53 -15.65
C LEU A 160 31.27 14.92 -15.73
N SER A 161 29.95 15.00 -15.59
CA SER A 161 29.20 16.25 -15.63
C SER A 161 29.26 16.98 -14.30
N SER A 162 29.43 18.31 -14.33
CA SER A 162 29.30 19.16 -13.13
C SER A 162 27.87 19.20 -12.57
N LEU A 163 26.90 18.65 -13.30
CA LEU A 163 25.51 18.48 -12.85
C LEU A 163 25.35 17.22 -11.98
N ASN A 164 26.28 16.26 -12.05
CA ASN A 164 26.28 15.11 -11.17
C ASN A 164 26.80 15.55 -9.79
N VAL A 165 25.88 15.57 -8.84
CA VAL A 165 26.11 15.97 -7.46
C VAL A 165 26.10 14.78 -6.50
N LEU A 166 26.33 13.55 -6.98
CA LEU A 166 26.30 12.32 -6.18
C LEU A 166 24.96 12.07 -5.46
N SER A 167 23.85 12.56 -6.02
CA SER A 167 22.51 12.43 -5.39
C SER A 167 22.08 10.97 -5.21
N ASN A 168 22.39 10.09 -6.17
CA ASN A 168 22.16 8.64 -6.08
C ASN A 168 23.24 7.89 -5.26
N GLU A 169 24.18 8.63 -4.67
CA GLU A 169 25.15 8.14 -3.68
C GLU A 169 25.06 8.90 -2.34
N ALA A 170 23.98 9.66 -2.13
CA ALA A 170 23.73 10.40 -0.91
C ALA A 170 23.29 9.47 0.24
N ALA A 171 23.39 9.96 1.47
CA ALA A 171 23.15 9.19 2.68
C ALA A 171 21.78 8.46 2.67
N ILE A 172 21.76 7.24 3.21
CA ILE A 172 20.52 6.44 3.25
C ILE A 172 19.47 7.12 4.14
N ALA A 173 19.90 7.85 5.17
CA ALA A 173 19.04 8.68 6.02
C ALA A 173 18.26 9.77 5.24
N LYS A 174 18.88 10.39 4.22
CA LYS A 174 18.20 11.35 3.32
C LYS A 174 17.17 10.65 2.44
N GLN A 175 17.53 9.48 1.90
CA GLN A 175 16.64 8.68 1.05
C GLN A 175 15.37 8.26 1.81
N GLY A 176 15.48 7.82 3.07
CA GLY A 176 14.33 7.45 3.90
C GLY A 176 13.37 8.61 4.16
N VAL A 177 13.88 9.84 4.34
CA VAL A 177 13.05 11.05 4.48
C VAL A 177 12.40 11.44 3.14
N ALA A 178 13.13 11.34 2.02
CA ALA A 178 12.55 11.57 0.70
C ALA A 178 11.43 10.56 0.36
N LEU A 179 11.60 9.30 0.77
CA LEU A 179 10.60 8.24 0.60
C LEU A 179 9.28 8.56 1.34
N ALA A 180 9.32 9.15 2.54
CA ALA A 180 8.11 9.56 3.26
C ALA A 180 7.22 10.48 2.41
N ARG A 181 7.85 11.43 1.71
CA ARG A 181 7.16 12.33 0.79
C ARG A 181 6.64 11.63 -0.46
N ALA A 182 7.39 10.66 -0.98
CA ALA A 182 6.96 9.86 -2.13
C ALA A 182 5.72 9.02 -1.82
N ILE A 183 5.67 8.39 -0.64
CA ILE A 183 4.52 7.62 -0.16
C ILE A 183 3.29 8.52 -0.06
N GLN A 184 3.42 9.71 0.54
CA GLN A 184 2.32 10.67 0.63
C GLN A 184 1.72 11.00 -0.74
N GLN A 185 2.56 11.36 -1.72
CA GLN A 185 2.06 11.74 -3.03
C GLN A 185 1.41 10.58 -3.78
N VAL A 186 1.95 9.37 -3.65
CA VAL A 186 1.33 8.17 -4.22
C VAL A 186 -0.04 7.94 -3.59
N MET A 187 -0.18 8.03 -2.27
CA MET A 187 -1.48 7.90 -1.60
C MET A 187 -2.47 8.99 -2.02
N ASP A 188 -2.03 10.25 -2.12
CA ASP A 188 -2.88 11.38 -2.52
C ASP A 188 -3.44 11.19 -3.94
N ILE A 189 -2.65 10.64 -4.86
CA ILE A 189 -3.02 10.45 -6.26
C ILE A 189 -3.87 9.20 -6.47
N THR A 190 -3.59 8.15 -5.70
CA THR A 190 -4.24 6.84 -5.83
C THR A 190 -5.51 6.71 -4.99
N GLY A 191 -5.62 7.49 -3.91
CA GLY A 191 -6.66 7.36 -2.89
C GLY A 191 -6.54 6.10 -2.04
N ARG A 192 -5.37 5.43 -2.04
CA ARG A 192 -5.09 4.25 -1.20
C ARG A 192 -4.45 4.68 0.11
N ASP A 193 -4.68 3.91 1.18
CA ASP A 193 -4.19 4.18 2.52
C ASP A 193 -2.81 3.57 2.81
N LYS A 194 -2.31 2.70 1.92
CA LYS A 194 -0.99 2.10 1.98
C LYS A 194 -0.36 1.93 0.60
N VAL A 195 0.95 1.69 0.59
CA VAL A 195 1.75 1.30 -0.58
C VAL A 195 2.54 0.01 -0.31
N ILE A 196 3.05 -0.60 -1.37
CA ILE A 196 4.07 -1.67 -1.31
C ILE A 196 5.41 -1.05 -1.68
N LEU A 197 6.48 -1.37 -0.96
CA LEU A 197 7.83 -0.89 -1.26
C LEU A 197 8.69 -2.04 -1.80
N MET A 198 9.32 -1.85 -2.94
CA MET A 198 10.27 -2.81 -3.51
C MET A 198 11.61 -2.14 -3.79
N GLY A 199 12.62 -2.49 -2.99
CA GLY A 199 13.95 -1.88 -3.05
C GLY A 199 15.02 -2.83 -3.55
N HIS A 200 15.80 -2.40 -4.55
CA HIS A 200 17.00 -3.12 -4.99
C HIS A 200 18.23 -2.57 -4.31
N SER A 201 19.13 -3.44 -3.86
CA SER A 201 20.42 -3.06 -3.28
C SER A 201 20.23 -2.02 -2.16
N MET A 202 20.92 -0.87 -2.22
CA MET A 202 20.74 0.25 -1.30
C MET A 202 19.27 0.72 -1.16
N GLY A 203 18.45 0.61 -2.20
CA GLY A 203 17.04 0.99 -2.17
C GLY A 203 16.21 0.22 -1.13
N GLY A 204 16.59 -1.03 -0.83
CA GLY A 204 15.97 -1.79 0.28
C GLY A 204 16.34 -1.23 1.66
N LEU A 205 17.55 -0.68 1.81
CA LEU A 205 17.95 0.03 3.03
C LEU A 205 17.28 1.40 3.15
N CYS A 206 17.01 2.10 2.04
CA CYS A 206 16.17 3.31 2.03
C CYS A 206 14.77 3.02 2.63
N ALA A 207 14.12 1.95 2.17
CA ALA A 207 12.81 1.55 2.69
C ALA A 207 12.87 1.14 4.18
N ARG A 208 13.90 0.41 4.59
CA ARG A 208 14.11 0.06 5.99
C ARG A 208 14.40 1.27 6.86
N GLU A 209 15.20 2.23 6.38
CA GLU A 209 15.45 3.50 7.07
C GLU A 209 14.14 4.22 7.30
N TYR A 210 13.24 4.33 6.31
CA TYR A 210 11.92 4.90 6.53
C TYR A 210 11.09 4.13 7.57
N LEU A 211 11.03 2.78 7.50
CA LEU A 211 10.17 1.95 8.35
C LEU A 211 10.67 1.78 9.79
N GLN A 212 11.97 1.81 10.02
CA GLN A 212 12.55 1.57 11.35
C GLN A 212 12.78 2.88 12.11
N ASN A 213 12.43 4.02 11.52
CA ASN A 213 12.61 5.36 12.08
C ASN A 213 11.29 6.14 12.08
N PRO A 214 10.43 5.96 13.10
CA PRO A 214 9.13 6.62 13.19
C PRO A 214 9.18 8.15 13.13
N GLN A 215 10.32 8.78 13.45
CA GLN A 215 10.50 10.22 13.31
C GLN A 215 10.42 10.71 11.86
N ASN A 216 10.54 9.82 10.87
CA ASN A 216 10.34 10.13 9.46
C ASN A 216 8.84 10.20 9.09
N TRP A 217 7.94 9.68 9.95
CA TRP A 217 6.50 9.72 9.74
C TRP A 217 5.97 11.02 10.32
N THR A 218 5.76 11.99 9.44
CA THR A 218 5.36 13.35 9.80
C THR A 218 4.01 13.66 9.18
N GLU A 219 3.29 14.60 9.81
CA GLU A 219 1.97 15.05 9.35
C GLU A 219 1.95 15.34 7.83
N PRO A 220 0.87 14.96 7.12
CA PRO A 220 -0.38 14.42 7.67
C PRO A 220 -0.35 12.92 7.99
N ASN A 221 0.78 12.24 7.76
CA ASN A 221 0.94 10.80 7.96
C ASN A 221 1.75 10.50 9.23
N ILE A 222 1.05 10.34 10.35
CA ILE A 222 1.67 9.88 11.62
C ILE A 222 1.92 8.36 11.68
N ASN A 223 1.69 7.65 10.57
CA ASN A 223 1.89 6.21 10.44
C ASN A 223 2.74 5.91 9.19
N HIS A 224 3.28 4.70 9.08
CA HIS A 224 4.20 4.35 7.98
C HIS A 224 3.51 4.15 6.63
N HIS A 225 2.22 3.78 6.58
CA HIS A 225 1.47 3.54 5.33
C HIS A 225 2.09 2.53 4.35
N VAL A 226 2.77 1.51 4.87
CA VAL A 226 3.35 0.43 4.06
C VAL A 226 2.63 -0.87 4.37
N ALA A 227 2.20 -1.59 3.34
CA ALA A 227 1.61 -2.91 3.46
C ALA A 227 2.68 -4.01 3.46
N LYS A 228 3.66 -3.88 2.56
CA LYS A 228 4.74 -4.86 2.36
C LYS A 228 6.06 -4.19 2.01
N LEU A 229 7.16 -4.74 2.51
CA LEU A 229 8.52 -4.44 2.10
C LEU A 229 9.13 -5.65 1.39
N ILE A 230 9.52 -5.46 0.14
CA ILE A 230 10.30 -6.40 -0.64
C ILE A 230 11.71 -5.84 -0.81
N THR A 231 12.72 -6.65 -0.49
CA THR A 231 14.12 -6.31 -0.76
C THR A 231 14.73 -7.29 -1.75
N THR A 232 15.56 -6.80 -2.67
CA THR A 232 16.26 -7.68 -3.62
C THR A 232 17.73 -7.29 -3.71
N GLY A 233 18.62 -8.24 -3.44
CA GLY A 233 20.07 -8.00 -3.36
C GLY A 233 20.48 -6.97 -2.29
N THR A 234 19.63 -6.70 -1.29
CA THR A 234 19.87 -5.62 -0.34
C THR A 234 20.97 -5.99 0.66
N PRO A 235 22.02 -5.17 0.87
CA PRO A 235 23.07 -5.45 1.83
C PRO A 235 22.62 -5.13 3.27
N HIS A 236 21.73 -5.94 3.84
CA HIS A 236 21.24 -5.79 5.22
C HIS A 236 22.37 -5.83 6.27
N GLY A 237 23.42 -6.62 6.03
CA GLY A 237 24.65 -6.66 6.83
C GLY A 237 25.77 -5.75 6.33
N GLY A 238 25.51 -4.98 5.28
CA GLY A 238 26.48 -4.11 4.64
C GLY A 238 27.35 -4.79 3.60
N TYR A 239 28.30 -4.03 3.10
CA TYR A 239 29.26 -4.37 2.06
C TYR A 239 30.66 -4.53 2.67
N THR A 240 31.30 -5.66 2.37
CA THR A 240 32.63 -6.03 2.88
C THR A 240 33.74 -5.88 1.84
N GLY A 241 33.42 -5.55 0.58
CA GLY A 241 34.41 -5.52 -0.48
C GLY A 241 35.38 -4.35 -0.38
N ALA A 242 36.60 -4.53 -0.90
CA ALA A 242 37.63 -3.49 -0.88
C ALA A 242 37.47 -2.46 -2.00
N ASN A 243 36.84 -2.82 -3.11
CA ASN A 243 36.57 -1.97 -4.27
C ASN A 243 35.34 -2.55 -4.99
N PHE A 244 34.31 -1.74 -5.21
CA PHE A 244 33.22 -2.07 -6.12
C PHE A 244 33.85 -2.06 -7.52
N ILE A 245 34.41 -3.19 -7.95
CA ILE A 245 35.25 -3.24 -9.14
C ILE A 245 34.36 -2.95 -10.35
N ALA A 246 34.60 -1.77 -10.95
CA ALA A 246 34.20 -1.34 -12.29
C ALA A 246 32.95 -0.45 -12.46
N THR A 247 32.43 0.24 -11.44
CA THR A 247 31.42 1.30 -11.63
C THR A 247 31.89 2.62 -11.06
N GLY A 248 31.39 3.73 -11.60
CA GLY A 248 31.84 5.10 -11.32
C GLY A 248 31.48 5.63 -9.93
N ILE A 249 31.25 4.75 -8.95
CA ILE A 249 30.91 5.05 -7.56
C ILE A 249 32.04 5.82 -6.89
N ASN A 250 31.69 6.87 -6.16
CA ASN A 250 32.62 7.60 -5.34
C ASN A 250 32.79 6.94 -3.96
N SER A 251 33.95 6.37 -3.67
CA SER A 251 34.23 5.70 -2.38
C SER A 251 34.26 6.63 -1.16
N SER A 252 34.20 7.95 -1.39
CA SER A 252 34.05 8.96 -0.34
C SER A 252 32.61 9.41 -0.13
N SER A 253 31.64 8.90 -0.91
CA SER A 253 30.23 9.26 -0.79
C SER A 253 29.59 8.78 0.51
N GLU A 254 28.50 9.44 0.88
CA GLU A 254 27.74 9.14 2.09
C GLU A 254 27.16 7.73 2.06
N ALA A 255 26.56 7.33 0.93
CA ALA A 255 26.03 5.99 0.77
C ALA A 255 27.13 4.92 0.88
N TYR A 256 28.29 5.15 0.26
CA TYR A 256 29.39 4.18 0.35
C TYR A 256 29.85 3.99 1.81
N ARG A 257 29.90 5.07 2.59
CA ARG A 257 30.15 5.04 4.04
C ARG A 257 29.05 4.30 4.79
N ASP A 258 27.78 4.60 4.52
CA ASP A 258 26.63 4.01 5.23
C ASP A 258 26.48 2.51 4.94
N LEU A 259 26.89 2.06 3.75
CA LEU A 259 26.82 0.67 3.31
C LEU A 259 27.92 -0.22 3.90
N ARG A 260 28.95 0.33 4.55
CA ARG A 260 30.06 -0.49 5.06
C ARG A 260 29.58 -1.49 6.13
N THR A 261 30.01 -2.75 6.00
CA THR A 261 29.96 -3.68 7.14
C THR A 261 30.95 -3.25 8.22
N ASP A 262 32.13 -2.83 7.79
CA ASP A 262 33.24 -2.33 8.59
C ASP A 262 34.02 -1.25 7.83
N TYR A 263 34.56 -0.28 8.57
CA TYR A 263 35.44 0.76 8.04
C TYR A 263 36.88 0.26 7.93
N SER A 264 37.75 1.07 7.31
CA SER A 264 39.17 0.72 7.10
C SER A 264 39.97 0.50 8.39
N ASN A 265 39.49 1.02 9.52
CA ASN A 265 40.04 0.80 10.86
C ASN A 265 39.43 -0.42 11.58
N SER A 266 38.66 -1.25 10.87
CA SER A 266 37.95 -2.43 11.38
C SER A 266 36.83 -2.16 12.39
N ASN A 267 36.46 -0.89 12.61
CA ASN A 267 35.25 -0.59 13.37
C ASN A 267 34.00 -0.95 12.56
N PRO A 268 32.93 -1.48 13.19
CA PRO A 268 31.68 -1.77 12.52
C PRO A 268 31.08 -0.53 11.85
N GLY A 269 30.42 -0.72 10.71
CA GLY A 269 29.68 0.32 10.02
C GLY A 269 28.57 0.90 10.88
N VAL A 270 28.64 2.21 11.17
CA VAL A 270 27.77 2.88 12.14
C VAL A 270 26.30 2.85 11.71
N PHE A 271 26.01 3.04 10.43
CA PHE A 271 24.62 3.09 9.94
C PHE A 271 23.85 1.79 10.24
N LEU A 272 24.47 0.63 10.02
CA LEU A 272 23.82 -0.67 10.22
C LEU A 272 24.00 -1.22 11.64
N SER A 273 25.20 -1.11 12.20
CA SER A 273 25.58 -1.75 13.47
C SER A 273 25.47 -0.82 14.68
N GLY A 274 25.32 0.48 14.46
CA GLY A 274 25.35 1.50 15.49
C GLY A 274 26.77 1.87 15.87
N GLY A 275 26.91 2.94 16.65
CA GLY A 275 28.21 3.42 17.13
C GLY A 275 28.30 4.95 17.11
N VAL A 276 29.52 5.45 17.32
CA VAL A 276 29.76 6.89 17.47
C VAL A 276 30.03 7.55 16.12
N GLU A 277 29.35 8.64 15.87
CA GLU A 277 29.52 9.49 14.70
C GLU A 277 30.76 10.39 14.86
N SER A 278 31.95 9.84 14.57
CA SER A 278 33.21 10.59 14.72
C SER A 278 34.30 10.08 13.80
N THR A 279 35.29 10.95 13.53
CA THR A 279 36.46 10.64 12.71
C THR A 279 37.28 9.48 13.28
N ASN A 280 37.35 9.35 14.61
CA ASN A 280 38.07 8.24 15.25
C ASN A 280 37.38 6.89 14.99
N ASN A 281 36.05 6.90 14.92
CA ASN A 281 35.27 5.67 14.71
C ASN A 281 35.13 5.33 13.23
N ILE A 282 34.80 6.31 12.39
CA ILE A 282 34.45 6.12 10.97
C ILE A 282 35.68 6.28 10.04
N GLY A 283 36.62 7.14 10.39
CA GLY A 283 37.78 7.49 9.58
C GLY A 283 37.66 8.84 8.85
N THR A 284 38.62 9.12 7.98
CA THR A 284 38.74 10.38 7.22
C THR A 284 38.55 10.22 5.72
N SER A 285 38.19 9.02 5.24
CA SER A 285 38.12 8.70 3.80
C SER A 285 36.83 9.14 3.12
N TYR A 286 35.87 9.67 3.88
CA TYR A 286 34.55 10.10 3.42
C TYR A 286 34.45 11.62 3.44
N PHE A 287 33.62 12.20 2.57
CA PHE A 287 33.45 13.66 2.52
C PHE A 287 32.92 14.23 3.83
N ASN A 288 32.03 13.49 4.49
CA ASN A 288 31.57 13.76 5.84
C ASN A 288 31.32 12.46 6.59
N ASN A 289 31.19 12.54 7.90
CA ASN A 289 30.88 11.43 8.80
C ASN A 289 29.50 11.59 9.44
N ASP A 290 28.65 12.49 8.94
CA ASP A 290 27.28 12.69 9.44
C ASP A 290 26.37 11.57 8.92
N ILE A 291 26.14 10.56 9.76
CA ILE A 291 25.35 9.37 9.46
C ILE A 291 23.86 9.67 9.62
N ASN A 292 23.51 10.43 10.65
CA ASN A 292 22.11 10.72 10.98
C ASN A 292 21.53 11.91 10.18
N CYS A 293 22.40 12.64 9.47
CA CYS A 293 22.14 13.81 8.65
C CYS A 293 21.45 14.92 9.45
N ASN A 294 22.00 15.26 10.62
CA ASN A 294 21.49 16.33 11.49
C ASN A 294 22.10 17.70 11.17
N GLY A 295 23.04 17.78 10.22
CA GLY A 295 23.70 19.02 9.83
C GLY A 295 25.00 19.28 10.58
N ILE A 296 25.45 18.36 11.44
CA ILE A 296 26.62 18.53 12.31
C ILE A 296 27.58 17.36 12.12
N ASN A 297 28.57 17.56 11.25
CA ASN A 297 29.58 16.54 10.99
C ASN A 297 30.47 16.25 12.20
N ASN A 298 30.67 14.97 12.52
CA ASN A 298 31.53 14.49 13.62
C ASN A 298 31.11 15.00 15.01
N ASP A 299 29.81 15.11 15.28
CA ASP A 299 29.30 15.61 16.56
C ASP A 299 29.47 14.64 17.74
N GLY A 300 29.95 13.42 17.49
CA GLY A 300 30.13 12.39 18.51
C GLY A 300 28.81 11.78 18.98
N SER A 301 27.71 12.01 18.26
CA SER A 301 26.41 11.39 18.54
C SER A 301 26.51 9.87 18.47
N ASN A 302 25.74 9.20 19.31
CA ASN A 302 25.67 7.75 19.31
C ASN A 302 24.47 7.30 18.46
N ILE A 303 24.76 6.67 17.33
CA ILE A 303 23.77 6.17 16.39
C ILE A 303 23.30 4.80 16.83
N GLN A 304 21.98 4.62 16.90
CA GLN A 304 21.39 3.29 16.92
C GLN A 304 21.36 2.75 15.49
N GLY A 305 22.08 1.67 15.25
CA GLY A 305 22.18 1.05 13.94
C GLY A 305 20.84 0.49 13.47
N LEU A 306 20.63 0.43 12.16
CA LEU A 306 19.41 -0.09 11.58
C LEU A 306 19.13 -1.54 12.01
N ASN A 307 20.17 -2.37 12.17
CA ASN A 307 20.06 -3.76 12.64
C ASN A 307 19.87 -3.90 14.17
N GLN A 308 19.85 -2.78 14.90
CA GLN A 308 19.51 -2.74 16.33
C GLN A 308 18.07 -2.26 16.58
N LYS A 309 17.34 -1.89 15.53
CA LYS A 309 15.95 -1.43 15.59
C LYS A 309 15.02 -2.57 15.21
N ASN A 310 13.84 -2.64 15.81
CA ASN A 310 12.90 -3.71 15.49
C ASN A 310 12.27 -3.54 14.09
N LEU A 311 11.89 -4.66 13.47
CA LEU A 311 10.93 -4.65 12.36
C LEU A 311 9.51 -4.40 12.89
N LEU A 312 8.63 -3.87 12.05
CA LEU A 312 7.24 -3.63 12.39
C LEU A 312 6.44 -4.92 12.21
N ASN A 313 5.44 -5.18 13.06
CA ASN A 313 4.65 -6.41 13.00
C ASN A 313 3.41 -6.32 12.09
N ASN A 314 3.14 -5.13 11.54
CA ASN A 314 2.00 -4.83 10.68
C ASN A 314 2.42 -4.53 9.23
N VAL A 315 3.61 -5.02 8.85
CA VAL A 315 4.22 -4.96 7.53
C VAL A 315 4.60 -6.39 7.15
N ASP A 316 4.21 -6.83 5.96
CA ASP A 316 4.72 -8.08 5.39
C ASP A 316 6.14 -7.87 4.84
N TYR A 317 7.02 -8.87 4.96
CA TYR A 317 8.41 -8.79 4.52
C TYR A 317 8.75 -9.94 3.59
N ALA A 318 9.28 -9.61 2.42
CA ALA A 318 9.92 -10.56 1.51
C ALA A 318 11.34 -10.12 1.16
N TYR A 319 12.25 -11.07 0.97
CA TYR A 319 13.62 -10.76 0.56
C TYR A 319 14.16 -11.78 -0.44
N ILE A 320 14.73 -11.24 -1.51
CA ILE A 320 15.28 -11.99 -2.65
C ILE A 320 16.80 -11.83 -2.62
N MET A 321 17.51 -12.94 -2.55
CA MET A 321 18.97 -12.97 -2.54
C MET A 321 19.49 -13.52 -3.87
N GLY A 322 20.62 -12.99 -4.33
CA GLY A 322 21.34 -13.60 -5.44
C GLY A 322 22.41 -14.59 -4.95
N ASN A 323 22.54 -15.69 -5.69
CA ASN A 323 23.59 -16.68 -5.51
C ASN A 323 24.29 -16.96 -6.85
N CYS A 324 25.44 -16.34 -7.05
CA CYS A 324 26.26 -16.52 -8.23
C CYS A 324 27.18 -17.73 -8.07
N THR A 325 27.04 -18.70 -8.96
CA THR A 325 27.74 -19.99 -8.88
C THR A 325 29.19 -19.96 -9.37
N ASN A 326 29.60 -18.95 -10.16
CA ASN A 326 30.94 -18.86 -10.76
C ASN A 326 31.48 -17.42 -10.92
N CYS A 327 30.88 -16.42 -10.27
CA CYS A 327 31.35 -15.04 -10.37
C CYS A 327 32.79 -14.92 -9.88
N VAL A 328 33.69 -14.47 -10.76
CA VAL A 328 35.10 -14.25 -10.44
C VAL A 328 35.25 -12.85 -9.88
N ILE A 329 34.92 -12.68 -8.60
CA ILE A 329 35.21 -11.44 -7.91
C ILE A 329 36.59 -11.49 -7.25
N THR A 330 37.23 -10.33 -7.15
CA THR A 330 38.42 -10.05 -6.33
C THR A 330 38.24 -10.32 -4.84
N GLN A 331 37.09 -10.87 -4.44
CA GLN A 331 36.84 -11.37 -3.08
C GLN A 331 37.05 -12.90 -2.97
N GLY A 332 37.38 -13.62 -4.05
CA GLY A 332 37.48 -15.10 -4.05
C GLY A 332 36.12 -15.78 -4.22
N SER A 333 36.06 -17.11 -4.06
CA SER A 333 34.85 -17.95 -4.18
C SER A 333 33.83 -17.70 -3.05
N ILE A 334 33.34 -16.46 -2.91
CA ILE A 334 32.41 -16.08 -1.85
C ILE A 334 30.96 -16.22 -2.33
N LEU A 335 30.15 -16.93 -1.55
CA LEU A 335 28.71 -17.07 -1.74
C LEU A 335 28.00 -15.70 -1.67
N GLY A 336 27.19 -15.39 -2.68
CA GLY A 336 26.45 -14.13 -2.82
C GLY A 336 26.18 -13.78 -4.29
N ASP A 337 25.76 -12.57 -4.57
CA ASP A 337 25.35 -12.14 -5.92
C ASP A 337 26.50 -11.50 -6.75
N GLY A 338 27.73 -11.53 -6.24
CA GLY A 338 28.90 -10.87 -6.84
C GLY A 338 29.16 -9.47 -6.27
N VAL A 339 28.20 -8.85 -5.57
CA VAL A 339 28.36 -7.56 -4.90
C VAL A 339 28.12 -7.70 -3.40
N VAL A 340 27.00 -8.31 -3.03
CA VAL A 340 26.53 -8.54 -1.68
C VAL A 340 26.64 -10.03 -1.37
N ARG A 341 27.32 -10.33 -0.26
CA ARG A 341 27.47 -11.70 0.24
C ARG A 341 26.11 -12.22 0.72
N LEU A 342 25.85 -13.51 0.51
CA LEU A 342 24.57 -14.13 0.91
C LEU A 342 24.26 -13.91 2.40
N VAL A 343 25.29 -14.01 3.26
CA VAL A 343 25.16 -13.76 4.71
C VAL A 343 24.75 -12.32 5.06
N ASN A 344 25.08 -11.35 4.21
CA ASN A 344 24.72 -9.95 4.39
C ASN A 344 23.40 -9.61 3.70
N ALA A 345 23.01 -10.36 2.67
CA ALA A 345 21.72 -10.22 2.01
C ALA A 345 20.58 -10.91 2.78
N ASN A 346 20.88 -11.94 3.57
CA ASN A 346 19.87 -12.70 4.31
C ASN A 346 19.34 -11.89 5.50
N LEU A 347 18.11 -11.41 5.39
CA LEU A 347 17.46 -10.62 6.44
C LEU A 347 17.27 -11.41 7.75
N SER A 348 17.11 -12.73 7.68
CA SER A 348 16.99 -13.61 8.85
C SER A 348 18.25 -13.68 9.71
N ASN A 349 19.41 -13.26 9.21
CA ASN A 349 20.63 -13.17 10.03
C ASN A 349 20.59 -11.99 11.01
N PHE A 350 19.68 -11.03 10.80
CA PHE A 350 19.57 -9.81 11.59
C PHE A 350 18.27 -9.76 12.40
N TYR A 351 17.24 -10.52 12.00
CA TYR A 351 15.91 -10.47 12.59
C TYR A 351 15.25 -11.83 12.73
N ASN A 352 14.37 -11.93 13.73
CA ASN A 352 13.42 -13.01 13.84
C ASN A 352 12.17 -12.66 13.04
N LEU A 353 12.00 -13.31 11.89
CA LEU A 353 10.83 -13.14 11.02
C LEU A 353 9.76 -14.21 11.32
N PRO A 354 8.47 -13.91 11.07
CA PRO A 354 7.39 -14.90 11.12
C PRO A 354 7.68 -16.10 10.20
N SER A 355 7.07 -17.24 10.51
CA SER A 355 7.15 -18.46 9.71
C SER A 355 5.79 -18.73 9.05
N PRO A 356 5.74 -19.06 7.75
CA PRO A 356 6.88 -19.17 6.84
C PRO A 356 7.49 -17.82 6.48
N LYS A 357 8.77 -17.83 6.10
CA LYS A 357 9.49 -16.62 5.70
C LYS A 357 9.40 -16.50 4.19
N ASN A 358 9.06 -15.32 3.69
CA ASN A 358 9.13 -15.01 2.26
C ASN A 358 10.59 -14.79 1.82
N GLU A 359 11.39 -15.85 1.92
CA GLU A 359 12.80 -15.92 1.54
C GLU A 359 12.94 -16.59 0.17
N PHE A 360 13.51 -15.87 -0.79
CA PHE A 360 13.70 -16.35 -2.16
C PHE A 360 15.16 -16.20 -2.60
N ILE A 361 15.62 -17.11 -3.47
CA ILE A 361 17.00 -17.12 -3.95
C ILE A 361 17.02 -17.27 -5.47
N TYR A 362 17.53 -16.25 -6.16
CA TYR A 362 17.87 -16.33 -7.57
C TYR A 362 19.29 -16.88 -7.72
N THR A 363 19.44 -18.04 -8.38
CA THR A 363 20.73 -18.68 -8.61
C THR A 363 21.09 -18.65 -10.09
N ALA A 364 22.24 -18.08 -10.43
CA ALA A 364 22.73 -18.00 -11.80
C ALA A 364 24.25 -18.08 -11.89
N SER A 365 24.78 -18.11 -13.11
CA SER A 365 26.21 -18.06 -13.40
C SER A 365 26.50 -16.81 -14.23
N ALA A 366 27.50 -16.03 -13.81
CA ALA A 366 27.99 -14.87 -14.55
C ALA A 366 29.50 -14.73 -14.35
N ILE A 367 30.17 -14.02 -15.27
CA ILE A 367 31.62 -13.79 -15.15
C ILE A 367 31.92 -12.84 -13.98
N THR A 368 31.10 -11.80 -13.83
CA THR A 368 31.35 -10.69 -12.89
C THR A 368 30.41 -10.72 -11.68
N GLU A 369 29.10 -10.57 -11.91
CA GLU A 369 28.08 -10.42 -10.88
C GLU A 369 26.68 -10.71 -11.48
N ILE A 370 25.71 -11.00 -10.62
CA ILE A 370 24.27 -11.13 -10.97
C ILE A 370 23.39 -10.17 -10.15
N HIS A 371 24.00 -9.34 -9.31
CA HIS A 371 23.34 -8.32 -8.50
C HIS A 371 22.52 -7.34 -9.35
N SER A 372 23.03 -6.93 -10.52
CA SER A 372 22.32 -6.07 -11.48
C SER A 372 21.23 -6.81 -12.28
N ASP A 373 21.21 -8.14 -12.22
CA ASP A 373 20.18 -8.97 -12.86
C ASP A 373 18.96 -9.17 -11.98
N LEU A 374 19.10 -9.07 -10.65
CA LEU A 374 18.00 -9.26 -9.69
C LEU A 374 16.74 -8.42 -10.00
N PRO A 375 16.83 -7.11 -10.31
CA PRO A 375 15.66 -6.31 -10.70
C PRO A 375 14.99 -6.74 -12.00
N LYS A 376 15.63 -7.61 -12.79
CA LYS A 376 15.13 -8.16 -14.07
C LYS A 376 14.49 -9.54 -13.89
N GLN A 377 14.64 -10.18 -12.73
CA GLN A 377 14.12 -11.53 -12.49
C GLN A 377 12.64 -11.48 -12.10
N THR A 378 11.77 -11.50 -13.11
CA THR A 378 10.32 -11.35 -12.93
C THR A 378 9.72 -12.46 -12.07
N TYR A 379 10.23 -13.69 -12.15
CA TYR A 379 9.72 -14.81 -11.36
C TYR A 379 9.89 -14.55 -9.85
N GLU A 380 11.11 -14.35 -9.38
CA GLU A 380 11.40 -14.07 -7.97
C GLU A 380 10.79 -12.74 -7.53
N ASN A 381 10.77 -11.73 -8.40
CA ASN A 381 10.16 -10.44 -8.07
C ASN A 381 8.64 -10.57 -7.86
N MET A 382 7.96 -11.43 -8.63
CA MET A 382 6.54 -11.71 -8.42
C MET A 382 6.28 -12.53 -7.17
N GLN A 383 7.14 -13.50 -6.83
CA GLN A 383 7.07 -14.19 -5.52
C GLN A 383 7.24 -13.20 -4.35
N GLY A 384 8.11 -12.21 -4.50
CA GLY A 384 8.26 -11.16 -3.49
C GLY A 384 7.03 -10.25 -3.39
N LEU A 385 6.37 -9.96 -4.52
CA LEU A 385 5.21 -9.06 -4.60
C LEU A 385 3.88 -9.70 -4.20
N ASP A 386 3.89 -11.00 -3.94
CA ASP A 386 2.71 -11.79 -3.64
C ASP A 386 1.85 -11.21 -2.52
N GLU A 387 0.57 -11.55 -2.55
CA GLU A 387 -0.35 -11.16 -1.49
C GLU A 387 0.00 -11.83 -0.14
N PRO A 388 -0.46 -11.29 1.00
CA PRO A 388 -0.12 -11.83 2.31
C PRO A 388 -0.92 -13.12 2.60
N ASN A 389 -0.24 -14.09 3.22
CA ASN A 389 -0.82 -15.35 3.69
C ASN A 389 -1.51 -15.24 5.07
N GLU A 390 -1.30 -14.12 5.78
CA GLU A 390 -1.80 -13.92 7.14
C GLU A 390 -2.92 -12.87 7.21
N TYR A 391 -4.07 -13.26 7.78
CA TYR A 391 -5.22 -12.37 8.01
C TYR A 391 -4.90 -11.03 8.69
N SER A 392 -3.90 -10.99 9.56
CA SER A 392 -3.51 -9.74 10.24
C SER A 392 -2.85 -8.71 9.30
N LEU A 393 -2.30 -9.18 8.17
CA LEU A 393 -1.61 -8.41 7.15
C LEU A 393 -2.47 -8.18 5.90
N SER A 394 -3.69 -8.77 5.84
CA SER A 394 -4.58 -8.72 4.68
C SER A 394 -4.72 -7.34 4.06
N TYR A 395 -4.72 -7.33 2.74
CA TYR A 395 -4.85 -6.11 1.96
C TYR A 395 -6.29 -5.60 1.95
N GLY A 396 -6.45 -4.29 2.18
CA GLY A 396 -7.76 -3.65 2.14
C GLY A 396 -8.29 -3.57 0.71
N ILE A 397 -9.53 -4.03 0.50
CA ILE A 397 -10.22 -4.00 -0.79
C ILE A 397 -11.59 -3.32 -0.68
N ASP A 398 -11.96 -2.63 -1.76
CA ASP A 398 -13.23 -1.89 -1.87
C ASP A 398 -14.23 -2.58 -2.80
N PHE A 399 -15.51 -2.30 -2.59
CA PHE A 399 -16.57 -2.67 -3.52
C PHE A 399 -16.52 -1.89 -4.84
N ASN A 400 -17.11 -2.46 -5.88
CA ASN A 400 -17.23 -1.91 -7.24
C ASN A 400 -15.88 -1.61 -7.91
N LYS A 401 -14.81 -2.29 -7.48
CA LYS A 401 -13.49 -2.28 -8.11
C LYS A 401 -13.10 -3.70 -8.49
N THR A 402 -12.41 -3.82 -9.62
CA THR A 402 -11.85 -5.09 -10.07
C THR A 402 -10.38 -5.14 -9.69
N TYR A 403 -10.00 -6.18 -8.95
CA TYR A 403 -8.64 -6.44 -8.54
C TYR A 403 -8.05 -7.62 -9.32
N LYS A 404 -6.74 -7.65 -9.41
CA LYS A 404 -5.89 -8.77 -9.81
C LYS A 404 -5.19 -9.28 -8.55
N GLY A 405 -5.15 -10.59 -8.39
CA GLY A 405 -4.26 -11.27 -7.46
C GLY A 405 -3.44 -12.32 -8.21
N PHE A 406 -2.37 -12.78 -7.59
CA PHE A 406 -1.40 -13.66 -8.22
C PHE A 406 -1.40 -15.01 -7.53
N ILE A 407 -0.97 -16.04 -8.25
CA ILE A 407 -0.66 -17.32 -7.64
C ILE A 407 0.84 -17.55 -7.83
N THR A 408 1.62 -17.58 -6.76
CA THR A 408 3.08 -17.70 -6.81
C THR A 408 3.60 -18.90 -6.04
N GLN A 409 4.75 -19.40 -6.49
CA GLN A 409 5.43 -20.49 -5.82
C GLN A 409 5.88 -20.04 -4.43
N GLN A 410 5.43 -20.74 -3.40
CA GLN A 410 5.75 -20.43 -2.02
C GLN A 410 7.24 -20.67 -1.69
N PRO A 411 7.80 -19.97 -0.70
CA PRO A 411 9.20 -20.13 -0.28
C PRO A 411 9.48 -21.55 0.25
N ASP A 412 10.76 -21.91 0.36
CA ASP A 412 11.13 -23.21 0.95
C ASP A 412 10.70 -23.30 2.42
N GLY A 413 10.08 -24.42 2.80
CA GLY A 413 9.39 -24.56 4.09
C GLY A 413 8.11 -23.73 4.23
N GLY A 414 7.63 -23.12 3.14
CA GLY A 414 6.37 -22.39 3.01
C GLY A 414 5.12 -23.26 3.04
N TYR A 415 3.97 -22.61 2.86
CA TYR A 415 2.70 -23.29 2.70
C TYR A 415 2.65 -24.13 1.42
N THR A 416 1.84 -25.19 1.41
CA THR A 416 1.64 -26.03 0.21
C THR A 416 0.78 -25.33 -0.85
N TYR A 417 -0.15 -24.50 -0.39
CA TYR A 417 -0.95 -23.62 -1.23
C TYR A 417 -0.42 -22.22 -1.12
N ASP A 418 -0.68 -21.44 -2.15
CA ASP A 418 -0.56 -20.00 -2.09
C ASP A 418 -1.87 -19.41 -1.56
N TYR A 419 -1.80 -18.55 -0.54
CA TYR A 419 -2.95 -17.93 0.10
C TYR A 419 -2.89 -16.42 -0.07
N ASP A 420 -3.93 -15.86 -0.67
CA ASP A 420 -4.07 -14.41 -0.80
C ASP A 420 -5.19 -13.91 0.10
N ASP A 421 -4.80 -13.19 1.14
CA ASP A 421 -5.75 -12.65 2.09
C ASP A 421 -6.03 -11.17 1.86
N TYR A 422 -7.32 -10.86 1.74
CA TYR A 422 -7.86 -9.52 1.64
C TYR A 422 -8.87 -9.25 2.76
N LYS A 423 -9.15 -7.97 3.02
CA LYS A 423 -10.14 -7.55 4.01
C LYS A 423 -11.04 -6.44 3.51
N PHE A 424 -12.29 -6.46 3.95
CA PHE A 424 -13.29 -5.44 3.62
C PHE A 424 -14.28 -5.26 4.78
N VAL A 425 -15.04 -4.16 4.73
CA VAL A 425 -16.03 -3.82 5.77
C VAL A 425 -17.39 -3.58 5.13
N THR A 426 -18.44 -4.14 5.72
CA THR A 426 -19.84 -3.91 5.38
C THR A 426 -20.51 -3.02 6.43
N SER A 427 -21.37 -2.09 6.01
CA SER A 427 -22.01 -1.11 6.90
C SER A 427 -23.39 -1.51 7.42
N GLY A 428 -23.96 -2.61 6.93
CA GLY A 428 -25.32 -3.08 7.23
C GLY A 428 -25.50 -4.52 6.76
N SER A 429 -26.64 -5.15 7.07
CA SER A 429 -27.00 -6.44 6.48
C SER A 429 -27.26 -6.32 4.97
N GLY A 430 -26.89 -7.35 4.22
CA GLY A 430 -26.89 -7.31 2.75
C GLY A 430 -26.28 -8.55 2.12
N ASN A 431 -26.28 -8.56 0.79
CA ASN A 431 -25.71 -9.64 -0.01
C ASN A 431 -24.41 -9.16 -0.67
N LEU A 432 -23.31 -9.84 -0.35
CA LEU A 432 -22.05 -9.77 -1.10
C LEU A 432 -22.18 -10.58 -2.37
N ASN A 433 -21.98 -9.94 -3.52
CA ASN A 433 -21.84 -10.60 -4.81
C ASN A 433 -20.38 -10.53 -5.22
N LEU A 434 -19.69 -11.67 -5.14
CA LEU A 434 -18.28 -11.82 -5.48
C LEU A 434 -18.18 -12.52 -6.83
N THR A 435 -17.58 -11.83 -7.81
CA THR A 435 -17.25 -12.39 -9.11
C THR A 435 -15.76 -12.68 -9.15
N ILE A 436 -15.37 -13.89 -9.55
CA ILE A 436 -13.96 -14.27 -9.79
C ILE A 436 -13.84 -14.78 -11.23
N SER A 437 -12.82 -14.30 -11.93
CA SER A 437 -12.41 -14.81 -13.24
C SER A 437 -11.04 -15.45 -13.11
N ASN A 438 -10.95 -16.72 -13.52
CA ASN A 438 -9.75 -17.52 -13.38
C ASN A 438 -9.11 -17.79 -14.75
N THR A 439 -7.92 -17.26 -14.97
CA THR A 439 -7.10 -17.56 -16.16
C THR A 439 -6.00 -18.59 -15.89
N PHE A 440 -5.84 -19.00 -14.62
CA PHE A 440 -4.91 -20.05 -14.20
C PHE A 440 -5.46 -21.44 -14.56
N SER A 441 -4.55 -22.41 -14.70
CA SER A 441 -4.83 -23.75 -15.21
C SER A 441 -5.53 -24.68 -14.21
N ASP A 442 -5.56 -24.33 -12.93
CA ASP A 442 -6.23 -25.09 -11.88
C ASP A 442 -7.34 -24.29 -11.21
N ASN A 443 -8.15 -24.98 -10.41
CA ASN A 443 -9.20 -24.35 -9.62
C ASN A 443 -8.60 -23.41 -8.57
N ILE A 444 -9.16 -22.22 -8.46
CA ILE A 444 -8.89 -21.30 -7.36
C ILE A 444 -10.07 -21.39 -6.39
N ILE A 445 -9.77 -21.69 -5.13
CA ILE A 445 -10.75 -21.73 -4.05
C ILE A 445 -10.88 -20.32 -3.51
N VAL A 446 -12.11 -19.91 -3.19
CA VAL A 446 -12.38 -18.61 -2.60
C VAL A 446 -13.33 -18.75 -1.41
N SER A 447 -12.96 -18.17 -0.29
CA SER A 447 -13.66 -18.26 0.98
C SER A 447 -13.83 -16.89 1.62
N VAL A 448 -14.96 -16.66 2.29
CA VAL A 448 -15.21 -15.44 3.06
C VAL A 448 -15.37 -15.80 4.54
N TYR A 449 -14.54 -15.19 5.39
CA TYR A 449 -14.54 -15.39 6.84
C TYR A 449 -14.93 -14.10 7.57
N ASN A 450 -15.57 -14.21 8.72
CA ASN A 450 -15.76 -13.07 9.62
C ASN A 450 -14.52 -12.83 10.50
N MET A 451 -14.54 -11.76 11.30
CA MET A 451 -13.44 -11.41 12.21
C MET A 451 -13.07 -12.49 13.25
N ASN A 452 -13.97 -13.45 13.51
CA ASN A 452 -13.74 -14.57 14.42
C ASN A 452 -13.30 -15.85 13.69
N MET A 453 -12.86 -15.73 12.43
CA MET A 453 -12.46 -16.85 11.57
C MET A 453 -13.56 -17.89 11.29
N GLN A 454 -14.83 -17.46 11.33
CA GLN A 454 -15.95 -18.34 10.97
C GLN A 454 -16.30 -18.16 9.49
N LEU A 455 -16.33 -19.27 8.75
CA LEU A 455 -16.70 -19.29 7.34
C LEU A 455 -18.14 -18.80 7.13
N GLN A 456 -18.31 -17.84 6.24
CA GLN A 456 -19.60 -17.29 5.81
C GLN A 456 -20.07 -17.88 4.48
N GLY A 457 -19.13 -18.20 3.60
CA GLY A 457 -19.40 -18.86 2.33
C GLY A 457 -18.10 -19.16 1.59
N SER A 458 -18.13 -20.17 0.72
CA SER A 458 -17.01 -20.53 -0.14
C SER A 458 -17.49 -20.99 -1.51
N SER A 459 -16.62 -20.84 -2.49
CA SER A 459 -16.80 -21.30 -3.87
C SER A 459 -15.45 -21.69 -4.46
N TYR A 460 -15.46 -22.11 -5.72
CA TYR A 460 -14.25 -22.26 -6.52
C TYR A 460 -14.50 -21.78 -7.93
N SER A 461 -13.48 -21.21 -8.56
CA SER A 461 -13.50 -20.89 -9.98
C SER A 461 -12.73 -21.92 -10.77
N VAL A 462 -13.37 -22.54 -11.76
CA VAL A 462 -12.68 -23.42 -12.72
C VAL A 462 -11.89 -22.60 -13.76
N PRO A 463 -10.85 -23.18 -14.37
CA PRO A 463 -10.06 -22.52 -15.42
C PRO A 463 -10.91 -21.94 -16.55
N ASN A 464 -10.57 -20.74 -17.02
CA ASN A 464 -11.23 -20.01 -18.10
C ASN A 464 -12.73 -19.71 -17.86
N GLY A 465 -13.15 -19.62 -16.59
CA GLY A 465 -14.53 -19.34 -16.19
C GLY A 465 -14.69 -18.04 -15.43
N ASN A 466 -15.91 -17.49 -15.46
CA ASN A 466 -16.38 -16.43 -14.57
C ASN A 466 -17.37 -17.03 -13.58
N TRP A 467 -17.12 -16.84 -12.29
CA TRP A 467 -17.91 -17.42 -11.21
C TRP A 467 -18.45 -16.35 -10.31
N LEU A 468 -19.76 -16.39 -10.07
CA LEU A 468 -20.46 -15.51 -9.15
C LEU A 468 -20.91 -16.32 -7.93
N ILE A 469 -20.55 -15.84 -6.75
CA ILE A 469 -21.12 -16.30 -5.48
C ILE A 469 -21.83 -15.14 -4.78
N THR A 470 -23.01 -15.41 -4.23
CA THR A 470 -23.77 -14.48 -3.40
C THR A 470 -23.75 -14.96 -1.96
N ILE A 471 -23.22 -14.14 -1.04
CA ILE A 471 -23.07 -14.46 0.39
C ILE A 471 -23.83 -13.42 1.22
N PRO A 472 -24.84 -13.80 2.00
CA PRO A 472 -25.50 -12.89 2.92
C PRO A 472 -24.55 -12.57 4.08
N LEU A 473 -24.29 -11.29 4.33
CA LEU A 473 -23.43 -10.81 5.41
C LEU A 473 -24.18 -9.77 6.25
N SER A 474 -23.87 -9.71 7.54
CA SER A 474 -24.27 -8.61 8.42
C SER A 474 -23.25 -7.46 8.35
N ALA A 475 -23.49 -6.38 9.10
CA ALA A 475 -22.48 -5.34 9.28
C ALA A 475 -21.25 -5.91 10.02
N GLY A 476 -20.05 -5.66 9.51
CA GLY A 476 -18.81 -6.11 10.14
C GLY A 476 -17.59 -6.09 9.22
N GLN A 477 -16.45 -6.48 9.77
CA GLN A 477 -15.24 -6.74 9.01
C GLN A 477 -15.17 -8.22 8.62
N TYR A 478 -14.76 -8.45 7.38
CA TYR A 478 -14.62 -9.77 6.79
C TYR A 478 -13.27 -9.91 6.10
N TYR A 479 -12.83 -11.16 5.96
CA TYR A 479 -11.68 -11.56 5.17
C TYR A 479 -12.15 -12.32 3.93
N LEU A 480 -11.55 -12.01 2.80
CA LEU A 480 -11.65 -12.78 1.56
C LEU A 480 -10.32 -13.50 1.41
N GLU A 481 -10.34 -14.82 1.44
CA GLU A 481 -9.17 -15.67 1.21
C GLU A 481 -9.34 -16.33 -0.15
N THR A 482 -8.31 -16.27 -0.99
CA THR A 482 -8.20 -17.09 -2.19
C THR A 482 -6.99 -17.99 -2.08
N TYR A 483 -7.09 -19.22 -2.57
CA TYR A 483 -5.92 -20.10 -2.60
C TYR A 483 -5.95 -21.11 -3.72
N ALA A 484 -4.76 -21.51 -4.17
CA ALA A 484 -4.55 -22.55 -5.15
C ALA A 484 -3.19 -23.25 -4.96
N THR A 485 -2.99 -24.40 -5.61
CA THR A 485 -1.67 -25.04 -5.65
C THR A 485 -0.82 -24.30 -6.69
N PRO A 486 0.30 -23.67 -6.31
CA PRO A 486 1.10 -22.93 -7.26
C PRO A 486 2.01 -23.84 -8.08
N THR A 487 2.47 -23.31 -9.20
CA THR A 487 3.51 -23.85 -10.07
C THR A 487 4.50 -22.72 -10.38
N THR A 488 5.63 -23.07 -10.98
CA THR A 488 6.65 -22.08 -11.39
C THR A 488 6.17 -21.09 -12.46
N THR A 489 5.00 -21.29 -13.08
CA THR A 489 4.44 -20.40 -14.10
C THR A 489 3.07 -19.82 -13.71
N SER A 490 2.54 -20.12 -12.52
CA SER A 490 1.22 -19.68 -12.09
C SER A 490 1.06 -18.15 -12.11
N TYR A 491 2.12 -17.42 -11.74
CA TYR A 491 2.15 -15.95 -11.70
C TYR A 491 1.89 -15.28 -13.06
N LEU A 492 2.05 -16.01 -14.17
CA LEU A 492 1.75 -15.52 -15.52
C LEU A 492 0.24 -15.36 -15.77
N TYR A 493 -0.60 -15.94 -14.91
CA TYR A 493 -2.05 -16.07 -15.13
C TYR A 493 -2.85 -15.49 -13.94
N PRO A 494 -2.73 -14.19 -13.64
CA PRO A 494 -3.40 -13.59 -12.49
C PRO A 494 -4.92 -13.76 -12.58
N TYR A 495 -5.53 -14.19 -11.48
CA TYR A 495 -6.98 -14.16 -11.39
C TYR A 495 -7.46 -12.72 -11.21
N THR A 496 -8.74 -12.49 -11.52
CA THR A 496 -9.37 -11.20 -11.23
C THR A 496 -10.61 -11.41 -10.40
N PHE A 497 -10.92 -10.45 -9.53
CA PHE A 497 -12.14 -10.49 -8.75
C PHE A 497 -12.76 -9.12 -8.60
N ASN A 498 -14.08 -9.09 -8.45
CA ASN A 498 -14.87 -7.90 -8.21
C ASN A 498 -15.94 -8.20 -7.16
N MET A 499 -16.12 -7.28 -6.23
CA MET A 499 -17.16 -7.38 -5.21
C MET A 499 -18.18 -6.27 -5.36
N THR A 500 -19.45 -6.60 -5.32
CA THR A 500 -20.54 -5.63 -5.13
C THR A 500 -21.33 -6.01 -3.89
N TYR A 501 -21.87 -5.02 -3.19
CA TYR A 501 -22.63 -5.24 -1.96
C TYR A 501 -23.97 -4.54 -2.05
N THR A 502 -25.05 -5.31 -1.90
CA THR A 502 -26.42 -4.79 -1.93
C THR A 502 -27.02 -4.91 -0.55
N LEU A 503 -27.26 -3.77 0.11
CA LEU A 503 -27.94 -3.74 1.40
C LEU A 503 -29.32 -4.39 1.29
N SER A 504 -29.64 -5.23 2.26
CA SER A 504 -30.95 -5.84 2.41
C SER A 504 -31.38 -5.73 3.85
N THR A 505 -32.65 -5.41 4.08
CA THR A 505 -33.25 -5.70 5.38
C THR A 505 -33.29 -7.21 5.54
N ASP A 506 -32.95 -7.71 6.75
CA ASP A 506 -33.13 -9.13 7.08
C ASP A 506 -34.48 -9.58 6.53
N ASN A 507 -34.48 -10.71 5.82
CA ASN A 507 -35.68 -11.29 5.21
C ASN A 507 -36.88 -11.05 6.11
N PHE A 508 -37.88 -10.31 5.61
CA PHE A 508 -39.12 -10.10 6.31
C PHE A 508 -39.70 -11.50 6.57
N GLU A 509 -39.48 -12.01 7.79
CA GLU A 509 -39.90 -13.33 8.26
C GLU A 509 -41.30 -13.62 7.71
N SER A 510 -41.36 -14.49 6.71
CA SER A 510 -42.56 -14.93 6.01
C SER A 510 -43.37 -15.91 6.87
N ASN A 511 -43.51 -15.61 8.16
CA ASN A 511 -44.19 -16.45 9.14
C ASN A 511 -45.45 -15.83 9.75
N ASN A 512 -45.93 -14.69 9.22
CA ASN A 512 -47.33 -14.23 9.38
C ASN A 512 -47.61 -13.10 8.37
N SER A 513 -47.94 -13.46 7.12
CA SER A 513 -48.43 -12.49 6.14
C SER A 513 -49.80 -11.97 6.58
N LEU A 514 -49.86 -10.69 6.92
CA LEU A 514 -51.13 -10.01 7.20
C LEU A 514 -51.87 -9.84 5.88
N ASN A 515 -52.82 -10.73 5.60
CA ASN A 515 -53.61 -10.71 4.37
C ASN A 515 -54.96 -10.04 4.63
N LEU A 516 -55.31 -9.06 3.79
CA LEU A 516 -56.63 -8.43 3.80
C LEU A 516 -57.43 -8.89 2.60
N PHE A 517 -58.68 -9.30 2.83
CA PHE A 517 -59.59 -9.74 1.79
C PHE A 517 -61.00 -9.17 1.99
N PRO A 518 -61.75 -8.89 0.92
CA PRO A 518 -61.30 -8.85 -0.47
C PRO A 518 -60.38 -7.64 -0.71
N ASN A 519 -59.40 -7.79 -1.61
CA ASN A 519 -58.58 -6.68 -2.11
C ASN A 519 -58.36 -6.89 -3.62
N PRO A 520 -59.02 -6.12 -4.51
CA PRO A 520 -59.77 -4.88 -4.25
C PRO A 520 -61.06 -5.05 -3.43
N THR A 521 -61.51 -3.98 -2.77
CA THR A 521 -62.78 -3.93 -2.01
C THR A 521 -63.70 -2.82 -2.52
N THR A 522 -65.01 -2.96 -2.33
CA THR A 522 -66.02 -1.90 -2.55
C THR A 522 -66.56 -1.31 -1.26
N SER A 523 -66.27 -1.89 -0.09
CA SER A 523 -66.79 -1.40 1.19
C SER A 523 -65.90 -1.78 2.37
N LYS A 524 -65.68 -3.08 2.61
CA LYS A 524 -65.01 -3.59 3.82
C LYS A 524 -63.86 -4.52 3.47
N VAL A 525 -62.87 -4.60 4.34
CA VAL A 525 -61.80 -5.60 4.30
C VAL A 525 -61.72 -6.35 5.61
N PHE A 526 -61.35 -7.62 5.53
CA PHE A 526 -61.27 -8.54 6.65
C PHE A 526 -59.84 -9.07 6.80
N PHE A 527 -59.43 -9.34 8.04
CA PHE A 527 -58.14 -9.96 8.34
C PHE A 527 -58.20 -10.80 9.63
N ASP A 528 -57.24 -11.69 9.79
CA ASP A 528 -57.08 -12.51 10.99
C ASP A 528 -56.22 -11.79 12.04
N ASN A 529 -56.85 -11.38 13.15
CA ASN A 529 -56.19 -10.78 14.31
C ASN A 529 -56.04 -11.74 15.50
N SER A 530 -56.33 -13.03 15.34
CA SER A 530 -56.29 -14.02 16.44
C SER A 530 -54.89 -14.26 16.98
N ASN A 531 -53.88 -14.21 16.10
CA ASN A 531 -52.47 -14.44 16.45
C ASN A 531 -51.60 -13.17 16.36
N SER A 532 -52.11 -12.10 15.76
CA SER A 532 -51.33 -10.88 15.49
C SER A 532 -51.45 -9.80 16.57
N ASN A 533 -52.48 -9.85 17.42
CA ASN A 533 -52.69 -8.94 18.56
C ASN A 533 -52.63 -7.43 18.22
N PHE A 534 -52.98 -7.03 17.01
CA PHE A 534 -53.05 -5.61 16.66
C PHE A 534 -54.12 -4.91 17.50
N LYS A 535 -53.79 -3.71 17.99
CA LYS A 535 -54.66 -2.85 18.80
C LYS A 535 -55.32 -1.75 17.99
N GLU A 536 -54.70 -1.36 16.87
CA GLU A 536 -55.24 -0.32 16.00
C GLU A 536 -54.83 -0.52 14.54
N VAL A 537 -55.60 0.10 13.64
CA VAL A 537 -55.26 0.33 12.25
C VAL A 537 -55.48 1.79 11.90
N SER A 538 -54.50 2.40 11.23
CA SER A 538 -54.59 3.75 10.66
C SER A 538 -54.57 3.66 9.14
N ILE A 539 -55.46 4.36 8.46
CA ILE A 539 -55.65 4.31 7.01
C ILE A 539 -55.12 5.61 6.40
N TYR A 540 -54.17 5.50 5.47
CA TYR A 540 -53.57 6.62 4.78
C TYR A 540 -53.97 6.65 3.30
N ASN A 541 -54.25 7.84 2.77
CA ASN A 541 -54.41 8.05 1.33
C ASN A 541 -53.05 8.08 0.60
N TYR A 542 -53.05 8.17 -0.73
CA TYR A 542 -51.82 8.20 -1.54
C TYR A 542 -50.93 9.43 -1.30
N LEU A 543 -51.46 10.48 -0.65
CA LEU A 543 -50.70 11.67 -0.25
C LEU A 543 -50.07 11.52 1.15
N GLY A 544 -50.24 10.37 1.81
CA GLY A 544 -49.75 10.11 3.16
C GLY A 544 -50.57 10.75 4.27
N GLN A 545 -51.77 11.27 3.98
CA GLN A 545 -52.68 11.82 4.98
C GLN A 545 -53.48 10.69 5.64
N GLU A 546 -53.58 10.70 6.97
CA GLU A 546 -54.44 9.78 7.72
C GLU A 546 -55.91 10.17 7.50
N VAL A 547 -56.69 9.26 6.93
CA VAL A 547 -58.10 9.49 6.57
C VAL A 547 -59.08 8.75 7.49
N ALA A 548 -58.61 7.72 8.21
CA ALA A 548 -59.41 6.99 9.18
C ALA A 548 -58.50 6.25 10.18
N LYS A 549 -59.03 5.98 11.38
CA LYS A 549 -58.35 5.19 12.40
C LYS A 549 -59.37 4.35 13.17
N THR A 550 -59.06 3.08 13.38
CA THR A 550 -59.91 2.12 14.08
C THR A 550 -59.12 1.40 15.17
N ASN A 551 -59.68 1.31 16.37
CA ASN A 551 -59.10 0.54 17.47
C ASN A 551 -59.82 -0.82 17.60
N PHE A 552 -59.07 -1.87 17.92
CA PHE A 552 -59.58 -3.22 18.11
C PHE A 552 -59.69 -3.52 19.61
N THR A 553 -60.87 -3.95 20.06
CA THR A 553 -61.13 -4.29 21.47
C THR A 553 -61.04 -5.80 21.76
N ALA A 554 -60.87 -6.62 20.73
CA ALA A 554 -60.75 -8.08 20.84
C ALA A 554 -59.84 -8.63 19.73
N THR A 555 -59.22 -9.78 19.97
CA THR A 555 -58.44 -10.53 18.98
C THR A 555 -59.33 -11.60 18.37
N SER A 556 -59.63 -11.48 17.08
CA SER A 556 -60.55 -12.37 16.37
C SER A 556 -60.05 -12.69 14.97
N SER A 557 -60.44 -13.85 14.42
CA SER A 557 -60.01 -14.29 13.09
C SER A 557 -60.73 -13.62 11.92
N ASN A 558 -61.77 -12.83 12.19
CA ASN A 558 -62.58 -12.12 11.18
C ASN A 558 -62.75 -10.65 11.57
N GLN A 559 -61.64 -9.96 11.80
CA GLN A 559 -61.69 -8.54 12.16
C GLN A 559 -62.02 -7.71 10.91
N GLU A 560 -63.00 -6.81 11.03
CA GLU A 560 -63.48 -5.97 9.93
C GLU A 560 -62.89 -4.55 10.00
N ILE A 561 -62.58 -4.00 8.83
CA ILE A 561 -62.27 -2.58 8.62
C ILE A 561 -63.22 -2.02 7.58
N ASP A 562 -64.02 -1.03 7.98
CA ASP A 562 -64.94 -0.33 7.10
C ASP A 562 -64.21 0.78 6.32
N MET A 563 -64.29 0.70 5.00
CA MET A 563 -63.74 1.64 4.03
C MET A 563 -64.84 2.21 3.12
N SER A 564 -66.12 2.03 3.47
CA SER A 564 -67.27 2.40 2.63
C SER A 564 -67.38 3.91 2.41
N THR A 565 -66.94 4.72 3.38
CA THR A 565 -66.95 6.18 3.30
C THR A 565 -65.75 6.77 2.55
N LEU A 566 -64.77 5.95 2.17
CA LEU A 566 -63.56 6.38 1.48
C LEU A 566 -63.79 6.42 -0.03
N ALA A 567 -63.23 7.44 -0.70
CA ALA A 567 -63.30 7.57 -2.16
C ALA A 567 -62.56 6.42 -2.87
N VAL A 568 -62.93 6.14 -4.12
CA VAL A 568 -62.22 5.18 -4.99
C VAL A 568 -60.74 5.57 -5.08
N GLY A 569 -59.84 4.63 -4.82
CA GLY A 569 -58.42 4.92 -4.76
C GLY A 569 -57.57 3.87 -4.06
N VAL A 570 -56.28 4.16 -3.95
CA VAL A 570 -55.29 3.32 -3.27
C VAL A 570 -55.05 3.86 -1.86
N TYR A 571 -55.11 2.96 -0.88
CA TYR A 571 -54.87 3.26 0.52
C TYR A 571 -53.78 2.36 1.10
N VAL A 572 -53.07 2.87 2.10
CA VAL A 572 -52.13 2.11 2.92
C VAL A 572 -52.71 1.98 4.32
N LEU A 573 -52.95 0.74 4.76
CA LEU A 573 -53.46 0.43 6.09
C LEU A 573 -52.28 0.02 6.96
N LYS A 574 -52.01 0.79 8.02
CA LYS A 574 -50.93 0.54 8.98
C LYS A 574 -51.53 0.01 10.29
N PHE A 575 -51.21 -1.23 10.61
CA PHE A 575 -51.61 -1.94 11.81
C PHE A 575 -50.54 -1.80 12.89
N SER A 576 -50.93 -1.63 14.15
CA SER A 576 -49.99 -1.56 15.28
C SER A 576 -50.53 -2.24 16.54
N ASP A 577 -49.62 -2.85 17.30
CA ASP A 577 -49.84 -3.40 18.65
C ASP A 577 -49.32 -2.46 19.77
N GLY A 578 -48.75 -1.31 19.40
CA GLY A 578 -48.11 -0.33 20.28
C GLY A 578 -46.57 -0.38 20.33
N SER A 579 -45.93 -1.44 19.83
CA SER A 579 -44.46 -1.56 19.73
C SER A 579 -43.98 -1.84 18.31
N THR A 580 -44.73 -2.61 17.54
CA THR A 580 -44.47 -2.96 16.15
C THR A 580 -45.57 -2.45 15.22
N SER A 581 -45.27 -2.38 13.92
CA SER A 581 -46.28 -2.03 12.92
C SER A 581 -46.11 -2.79 11.61
N LYS A 582 -47.22 -3.15 10.97
CA LYS A 582 -47.27 -3.75 9.62
C LYS A 582 -48.15 -2.92 8.71
N SER A 583 -47.78 -2.78 7.44
CA SER A 583 -48.57 -2.00 6.47
C SER A 583 -49.00 -2.85 5.29
N VAL A 584 -50.24 -2.69 4.82
CA VAL A 584 -50.77 -3.39 3.65
C VAL A 584 -51.47 -2.40 2.73
N LYS A 585 -51.24 -2.55 1.42
CA LYS A 585 -51.90 -1.76 0.38
C LYS A 585 -53.26 -2.35 0.04
N VAL A 586 -54.30 -1.52 0.04
CA VAL A 586 -55.67 -1.89 -0.35
C VAL A 586 -56.15 -0.99 -1.49
N VAL A 587 -56.85 -1.58 -2.46
CA VAL A 587 -57.49 -0.86 -3.56
C VAL A 587 -58.99 -0.79 -3.29
N LYS A 588 -59.52 0.43 -3.14
CA LYS A 588 -60.97 0.71 -3.05
C LYS A 588 -61.52 1.00 -4.44
N GLN A 589 -62.49 0.22 -4.87
CA GLN A 589 -63.24 0.37 -6.12
C GLN A 589 -64.61 0.97 -5.91
#